data_AF-A0A0E9X161-F1
#
_entry.id   AF-A0A0E9X161-F1
#
_cell.length_a   1.000
_cell.length_b   1.000
_cell.length_c   1.000
_cell.angle_alpha   90.00
_cell.angle_beta   90.00
_cell.angle_gamma   90.00
#
_symmetry.space_group_name_H-M   'P 1'
#
loop_
_entity.id
_entity.type
_entity.pdbx_description
1 polymer ?
#
loop_
_entity_poly.entity_id
_entity_poly.type
_entity_poly.pdbx_seq_one_letter_code
_entity_poly.pdbx_strand_id
1 'polypeptide(L)'
;MKVTKSSGGVPRLSYTGRDDRHFLPTGLYIIKTVSDPWTMAYSKNSKRKFFFNKLTKDSTYDLPPNAVAPFHVCHFERLFWAWEEGVKVHDSQTRVDPEKLSKEDVLAFIHQHYQP
;
A
#
# COMPACT_ATOMS: atom_id res chain seq x y z
N MET A 1 18.29 8.64 4.15
CA MET A 1 18.13 8.44 5.60
C MET A 1 18.61 9.69 6.32
N LYS A 2 17.96 10.12 7.41
CA LYS A 2 18.37 11.30 8.21
C LYS A 2 18.14 11.01 9.69
N VAL A 3 19.05 11.48 10.56
CA VAL A 3 18.81 11.47 12.02
C VAL A 3 17.88 12.63 12.34
N THR A 4 16.80 12.36 13.07
CA THR A 4 15.81 13.37 13.45
C THR A 4 15.68 13.47 14.96
N LYS A 5 15.11 14.58 15.44
CA LYS A 5 14.87 14.76 16.87
C LYS A 5 14.02 13.59 17.39
N SER A 6 14.39 13.06 18.56
CA SER A 6 13.76 11.91 19.21
C SER A 6 13.94 10.56 18.50
N SER A 7 14.84 10.41 17.52
CA SER A 7 15.12 9.12 16.89
C SER A 7 16.16 8.25 17.63
N GLY A 8 16.61 8.68 18.81
CA GLY A 8 17.65 7.96 19.58
C GLY A 8 18.98 7.85 18.85
N GLY A 9 19.27 8.74 17.90
CA GLY A 9 20.46 8.67 17.04
C GLY A 9 20.33 7.69 15.86
N VAL A 10 19.21 6.97 15.75
CA VAL A 10 18.96 6.03 14.66
C VAL A 10 18.51 6.81 13.42
N PRO A 11 19.18 6.67 12.26
CA PRO A 11 18.72 7.28 11.02
C PRO A 11 17.35 6.72 10.61
N ARG A 12 16.42 7.60 10.25
CA ARG A 12 15.09 7.23 9.72
C ARG A 12 15.04 7.48 8.23
N LEU A 13 14.13 6.77 7.56
CA LEU A 13 13.81 7.06 6.16
C LEU A 13 13.26 8.48 6.08
N SER A 14 13.82 9.25 5.15
CA SER A 14 13.51 10.67 4.98
C SER A 14 13.71 10.99 3.52
N TYR A 15 12.72 11.66 2.94
CA TYR A 15 12.73 12.12 1.56
C TYR A 15 12.60 13.63 1.55
N THR A 16 13.23 14.27 0.58
CA THR A 16 13.16 15.72 0.38
C THR A 16 12.18 16.02 -0.73
N GLY A 17 11.18 16.86 -0.45
CA GLY A 17 10.27 17.39 -1.45
C GLY A 17 10.92 18.45 -2.35
N ARG A 18 10.14 19.01 -3.28
CA ARG A 18 10.62 20.04 -4.22
C ARG A 18 10.98 21.38 -3.57
N ASP A 19 10.55 21.58 -2.33
CA ASP A 19 10.65 22.81 -1.55
C ASP A 19 11.59 22.69 -0.35
N ASP A 20 12.52 21.73 -0.41
CA ASP A 20 13.47 21.39 0.66
C ASP A 20 12.83 20.91 1.98
N ARG A 21 11.50 20.71 2.00
CA ARG A 21 10.83 20.11 3.15
C ARG A 21 11.06 18.61 3.15
N HIS A 22 11.39 18.08 4.33
CA HIS A 22 11.53 16.66 4.52
C HIS A 22 10.22 16.04 5.01
N PHE A 23 9.88 14.86 4.48
CA PHE A 23 8.85 14.01 5.06
C PHE A 23 9.47 12.68 5.51
N LEU A 24 8.96 12.18 6.63
CA LEU A 24 9.37 10.92 7.23
C LEU A 24 8.22 9.92 7.07
N PRO A 25 8.27 9.01 6.09
CA PRO A 25 7.26 7.98 6.00
C PRO A 25 7.38 7.02 7.17
N THR A 26 6.24 6.64 7.73
CA THR A 26 6.14 5.79 8.92
C THR A 26 5.56 4.41 8.62
N GLY A 27 5.11 4.16 7.39
CA GLY A 27 4.48 2.90 7.00
C GLY A 27 3.64 3.03 5.74
N LEU A 28 2.96 1.93 5.40
CA LEU A 28 2.04 1.82 4.27
C LEU A 28 0.63 1.45 4.78
N TYR A 29 -0.37 2.22 4.37
CA TYR A 29 -1.77 1.82 4.50
C TYR A 29 -2.24 1.12 3.22
N ILE A 30 -2.83 -0.06 3.38
CA ILE A 30 -3.49 -0.79 2.30
C ILE A 30 -5.00 -0.77 2.61
N ILE A 31 -5.76 -0.14 1.73
CA ILE A 31 -7.19 0.11 1.91
C ILE A 31 -7.95 -0.45 0.71
N LYS A 32 -8.98 -1.24 0.97
CA LYS A 32 -9.90 -1.72 -0.06
C LYS A 32 -11.02 -0.68 -0.23
N THR A 33 -11.04 0.00 -1.38
CA THR A 33 -12.02 1.05 -1.69
C THR A 33 -13.22 0.55 -2.51
N VAL A 34 -13.22 -0.73 -2.89
CA VAL A 34 -14.26 -1.37 -3.67
C VAL A 34 -14.92 -2.46 -2.84
N SER A 35 -16.23 -2.38 -2.63
CA SER A 35 -17.00 -3.38 -1.88
C SER A 35 -17.15 -4.68 -2.67
N ASP A 36 -17.13 -5.82 -1.98
CA ASP A 36 -17.55 -7.08 -2.59
C ASP A 36 -19.03 -7.00 -3.04
N PRO A 37 -19.42 -7.69 -4.12
CA PRO A 37 -18.60 -8.62 -4.92
C PRO A 37 -17.78 -7.94 -6.04
N TRP A 38 -17.75 -6.61 -6.07
CA TRP A 38 -17.09 -5.87 -7.14
C TRP A 38 -15.57 -5.90 -7.01
N THR A 39 -14.89 -5.87 -8.16
CA THR A 39 -13.46 -5.59 -8.27
C THR A 39 -13.26 -4.47 -9.28
N MET A 40 -12.16 -3.73 -9.14
CA MET A 40 -11.77 -2.67 -10.08
C MET A 40 -10.44 -3.04 -10.71
N ALA A 41 -10.36 -2.94 -12.03
CA ALA A 41 -9.14 -3.17 -12.78
C ALA A 41 -8.99 -2.13 -13.90
N TYR A 42 -7.78 -2.01 -14.45
CA TYR A 42 -7.50 -1.13 -15.59
C TYR A 42 -7.43 -1.95 -16.88
N SER A 43 -8.28 -1.63 -17.84
CA SER A 43 -8.25 -2.28 -19.15
C SER A 43 -7.13 -1.69 -20.01
N LYS A 44 -6.20 -2.53 -20.47
CA LYS A 44 -5.14 -2.12 -21.40
C LYS A 44 -5.70 -1.77 -22.78
N ASN A 45 -6.78 -2.41 -23.21
CA ASN A 45 -7.38 -2.21 -24.53
C ASN A 45 -8.15 -0.88 -24.58
N SER A 46 -9.10 -0.68 -23.66
CA SER A 46 -9.90 0.55 -23.62
C SER A 46 -9.26 1.70 -22.85
N LYS A 47 -8.07 1.49 -22.26
CA LYS A 47 -7.28 2.49 -21.52
C LYS A 47 -8.11 3.22 -20.44
N ARG A 48 -9.00 2.49 -19.77
CA ARG A 48 -9.86 3.01 -18.69
C ARG A 48 -10.11 1.94 -17.64
N LYS A 49 -10.49 2.38 -16.45
CA LYS A 49 -10.91 1.50 -15.36
C LYS A 49 -12.24 0.84 -15.70
N PHE A 50 -12.41 -0.41 -15.30
CA PHE A 50 -13.67 -1.14 -15.34
C PHE A 50 -13.92 -1.82 -13.99
N PHE A 51 -15.19 -2.14 -13.75
CA PHE A 51 -15.68 -2.80 -12.56
C PHE A 51 -16.27 -4.15 -12.95
N PHE A 52 -15.82 -5.20 -12.29
CA PHE A 52 -16.27 -6.56 -12.54
C PHE A 52 -16.97 -7.12 -11.31
N ASN A 53 -18.18 -7.63 -11.50
CA ASN A 53 -18.91 -8.29 -10.44
C ASN A 53 -18.52 -9.77 -10.40
N LYS A 54 -17.83 -10.21 -9.34
CA LYS A 54 -17.37 -11.61 -9.23
C LYS A 54 -18.52 -12.62 -9.16
N LEU A 55 -19.71 -12.21 -8.71
CA LEU A 55 -20.89 -13.07 -8.59
C LEU A 55 -21.64 -13.17 -9.92
N THR A 56 -22.03 -12.05 -10.53
CA THR A 56 -22.84 -12.07 -11.77
C THR A 56 -21.99 -12.26 -13.04
N LYS A 57 -20.67 -12.06 -12.93
CA LYS A 57 -19.71 -12.03 -14.05
C LYS A 57 -19.90 -10.86 -15.01
N ASP A 58 -20.69 -9.86 -14.63
CA ASP A 58 -20.88 -8.66 -15.43
C ASP A 58 -19.70 -7.70 -15.27
N SER A 59 -19.36 -7.05 -16.38
CA SER A 59 -18.39 -5.94 -16.41
C SER A 59 -19.09 -4.66 -16.82
N THR A 60 -18.76 -3.57 -16.15
CA THR A 60 -19.17 -2.22 -16.57
C THR A 60 -17.98 -1.28 -16.48
N TYR A 61 -18.02 -0.23 -17.27
CA TYR A 61 -17.05 0.83 -17.16
C TYR A 61 -17.55 2.05 -16.36
N ASP A 62 -18.82 2.05 -15.99
CA ASP A 62 -19.41 3.07 -15.13
C ASP A 62 -19.34 2.58 -13.69
N LEU A 63 -18.97 3.47 -12.75
CA LEU A 63 -18.82 3.11 -11.34
C LEU A 63 -20.20 2.73 -10.74
N PRO A 64 -20.41 1.48 -10.33
CA PRO A 64 -21.65 1.10 -9.66
C PRO A 64 -21.72 1.77 -8.28
N PRO A 65 -22.84 2.41 -7.89
CA PRO A 65 -22.96 3.05 -6.57
C PRO A 65 -22.71 2.09 -5.41
N ASN A 66 -23.13 0.83 -5.54
CA ASN A 66 -22.91 -0.23 -4.55
C ASN A 66 -21.48 -0.83 -4.56
N ALA A 67 -20.63 -0.44 -5.51
CA ALA A 67 -19.23 -0.85 -5.54
C ALA A 67 -18.36 0.03 -4.65
N VAL A 68 -18.82 1.21 -4.21
CA VAL A 68 -18.02 2.13 -3.39
C VAL A 68 -18.02 1.67 -1.94
N ALA A 69 -16.84 1.39 -1.38
CA ALA A 69 -16.71 1.04 0.03
C ALA A 69 -16.93 2.28 0.92
N PRO A 70 -17.82 2.22 1.94
CA PRO A 70 -18.00 3.32 2.88
C PRO A 70 -16.72 3.65 3.65
N PHE A 71 -16.57 4.90 4.08
CA PHE A 71 -15.39 5.35 4.82
C PHE A 71 -15.12 4.50 6.07
N HIS A 72 -16.14 4.20 6.87
CA HIS A 72 -15.96 3.43 8.10
C HIS A 72 -15.39 2.03 7.81
N VAL A 73 -15.87 1.36 6.76
CA VAL A 73 -15.32 0.07 6.30
C VAL A 73 -13.86 0.23 5.90
N CYS A 74 -13.57 1.19 5.01
CA CYS A 74 -12.19 1.49 4.58
C CYS A 74 -11.26 1.76 5.77
N HIS A 75 -11.74 2.49 6.78
CA HIS A 75 -10.96 2.87 7.93
C HIS A 75 -10.73 1.68 8.86
N PHE A 76 -11.77 0.92 9.22
CA PHE A 76 -11.63 -0.20 10.17
C PHE A 76 -10.91 -1.40 9.57
N GLU A 77 -11.08 -1.68 8.27
CA GLU A 77 -10.46 -2.82 7.60
C GLU A 77 -9.08 -2.50 7.00
N ARG A 78 -8.55 -1.29 7.20
CA ARG A 78 -7.23 -0.92 6.69
C ARG A 78 -6.16 -1.82 7.28
N LEU A 79 -5.26 -2.31 6.42
CA LEU A 79 -4.02 -2.92 6.87
C LEU A 79 -2.96 -1.83 6.99
N PHE A 80 -2.23 -1.83 8.11
CA PHE A 80 -1.13 -0.91 8.34
C PHE A 80 0.17 -1.68 8.50
N TRP A 81 1.07 -1.53 7.52
CA TRP A 81 2.43 -2.01 7.63
C TRP A 81 3.31 -0.87 8.14
N ALA A 82 3.55 -0.85 9.46
CA ALA A 82 4.35 0.15 10.12
C ALA A 82 5.85 -0.07 9.82
N TRP A 83 6.57 0.99 9.45
CA TRP A 83 8.02 0.98 9.22
C TRP A 83 8.76 1.42 10.49
N GLU A 84 8.65 0.56 11.49
CA GLU A 84 9.29 0.73 12.79
C GLU A 84 10.76 0.32 12.77
N GLU A 85 11.42 0.42 13.92
CA GLU A 85 12.76 -0.13 14.07
C GLU A 85 12.78 -1.64 13.76
N GLY A 86 13.80 -2.11 13.03
CA GLY A 86 13.93 -3.49 12.59
C GLY A 86 13.27 -3.80 11.24
N VAL A 87 12.34 -2.97 10.76
CA VAL A 87 11.73 -3.14 9.44
C VAL A 87 12.65 -2.61 8.35
N LYS A 88 13.16 -3.51 7.49
CA LYS A 88 14.02 -3.13 6.37
C LYS A 88 13.18 -2.82 5.12
N VAL A 89 13.13 -1.54 4.74
CA VAL A 89 12.45 -1.05 3.52
C VAL A 89 13.40 -0.38 2.53
N HIS A 90 14.64 -0.12 2.94
CA HIS A 90 15.68 0.50 2.14
C HIS A 90 17.05 -0.13 2.44
N ASP A 91 17.91 -0.27 1.44
CA ASP A 91 19.17 -1.00 1.53
C ASP A 91 20.17 -0.40 2.53
N SER A 92 20.06 0.90 2.79
CA SER A 92 20.90 1.60 3.77
C SER A 92 20.49 1.39 5.24
N GLN A 93 19.40 0.66 5.51
CA GLN A 93 19.05 0.26 6.87
C GLN A 93 19.86 -0.98 7.27
N THR A 94 20.65 -0.84 8.34
CA THR A 94 21.53 -1.89 8.86
C THR A 94 20.90 -2.72 9.98
N ARG A 95 19.95 -2.15 10.73
CA ARG A 95 19.19 -2.86 11.78
C ARG A 95 18.01 -3.59 11.15
N VAL A 96 18.00 -4.91 11.29
CA VAL A 96 16.96 -5.79 10.78
C VAL A 96 16.49 -6.69 11.91
N ASP A 97 15.19 -6.77 12.08
CA ASP A 97 14.53 -7.71 12.96
C ASP A 97 13.96 -8.86 12.12
N PRO A 98 14.47 -10.11 12.25
CA PRO A 98 14.00 -11.24 11.46
C PRO A 98 12.52 -11.57 11.63
N GLU A 99 11.86 -11.12 12.70
CA GLU A 99 10.43 -11.33 12.92
C GLU A 99 9.55 -10.30 12.20
N LYS A 100 10.15 -9.26 11.60
CA LYS A 100 9.42 -8.19 10.92
C LYS A 100 9.50 -8.32 9.40
N LEU A 101 8.37 -8.04 8.74
CA LEU A 101 8.27 -8.05 7.28
C LEU A 101 9.16 -6.98 6.64
N SER A 102 10.12 -7.40 5.83
CA SER A 102 10.91 -6.50 4.98
C SER A 102 10.17 -6.16 3.68
N LYS A 103 10.69 -5.16 2.96
CA LYS A 103 10.23 -4.85 1.59
C LYS A 103 10.38 -6.06 0.68
N GLU A 104 11.48 -6.79 0.79
CA GLU A 104 11.75 -7.95 -0.06
C GLU A 104 10.74 -9.07 0.19
N ASP A 105 10.34 -9.31 1.45
CA ASP A 105 9.29 -10.29 1.78
C ASP A 105 7.95 -9.92 1.16
N VAL A 106 7.55 -8.65 1.28
CA VAL A 106 6.29 -8.14 0.70
C VAL A 106 6.31 -8.26 -0.82
N LEU A 107 7.42 -7.89 -1.47
CA LEU A 107 7.55 -7.99 -2.92
C LEU A 107 7.57 -9.44 -3.40
N ALA A 108 8.25 -10.34 -2.68
CA ALA A 108 8.25 -11.76 -2.99
C ALA A 108 6.84 -12.36 -2.90
N PHE A 109 6.09 -12.02 -1.84
CA PHE A 109 4.69 -12.42 -1.70
C PHE A 109 3.83 -11.93 -2.88
N ILE A 110 3.97 -10.65 -3.27
CA ILE A 110 3.24 -10.09 -4.41
C ILE A 110 3.59 -10.84 -5.70
N HIS A 111 4.87 -11.03 -6.01
CA HIS A 111 5.30 -11.72 -7.23
C HIS A 111 4.84 -13.17 -7.28
N GLN A 112 4.77 -13.85 -6.14
CA GLN A 112 4.28 -15.22 -6.06
C GLN A 112 2.77 -15.34 -6.33
N HIS A 113 1.98 -14.34 -5.92
CA HIS A 113 0.51 -14.40 -5.97
C HIS A 113 -0.12 -13.54 -7.08
N TYR A 114 0.66 -12.67 -7.72
CA TYR A 114 0.21 -11.88 -8.85
C TYR A 114 0.06 -12.76 -10.09
N GLN A 115 -1.18 -13.05 -10.47
CA GLN A 115 -1.52 -13.67 -11.75
C GLN A 115 -1.83 -12.56 -12.77
N PRO A 116 -1.11 -12.47 -13.90
CA PRO A 116 -1.24 -11.39 -14.88
C PRO A 116 -2.54 -11.41 -15.69
#